data_AF-A0A8J3IF10-F1
#
_entry.id   AF-A0A8J3IF10-F1
#
_cell.length_a   1.000
_cell.length_b   1.000
_cell.length_c   1.000
_cell.angle_alpha   90.00
_cell.angle_beta   90.00
_cell.angle_gamma   90.00
#
_symmetry.space_group_name_H-M   'P 1'
#
loop_
_entity.id
_entity.type
_entity.pdbx_description
1 polymer ?
#
loop_
_entity_poly.entity_id
_entity_poly.type
_entity_poly.pdbx_seq_one_letter_code
_entity_poly.pdbx_strand_id
1 'polypeptide(L)'
;MACTLLREDQMQEEIHIAFTFGETLAANPHLADYFHRLHFSPSGSVEMADGAGLSILSIVRGKYALHPIDQHTIQVTFYDLREMHPYNNNNQVRELEPSSVKVTREEGTFAFRRVWWERRDEDESQWPCMLYWARYVFDLDPLDRLASNRQGSAYHRIMVEPDTRYYYCQDDLDAETLTLADLNDLGIPLQPDASVREAQKNKIVWGYR
;
A
#
# COMPACT_ATOMS: atom_id res chain seq x y z
N MET A 1 41.45 49.60 10.25
CA MET A 1 40.54 48.52 10.67
C MET A 1 39.97 47.91 9.40
N ALA A 2 40.47 46.73 9.01
CA ALA A 2 39.95 45.98 7.88
C ALA A 2 38.92 44.99 8.43
N CYS A 3 37.66 45.14 8.00
CA CYS A 3 36.57 44.25 8.36
C CYS A 3 36.43 43.23 7.23
N THR A 4 37.01 42.05 7.43
CA THR A 4 36.92 40.94 6.48
C THR A 4 35.55 40.29 6.64
N LEU A 5 34.64 40.56 5.68
CA LEU A 5 33.38 39.83 5.54
C LEU A 5 33.68 38.47 4.89
N LEU A 6 33.65 37.41 5.69
CA LEU A 6 33.60 36.05 5.18
C LEU A 6 32.21 35.81 4.60
N ARG A 7 32.13 35.64 3.28
CA ARG A 7 30.95 35.10 2.61
C ARG A 7 30.90 33.60 2.90
N GLU A 8 29.89 33.19 3.65
CA GLU A 8 29.48 31.79 3.68
C GLU A 8 28.77 31.50 2.36
N ASP A 9 29.52 30.93 1.41
CA ASP A 9 28.94 30.23 0.26
C ASP A 9 28.21 28.99 0.81
N GLN A 10 26.93 29.14 1.13
CA GLN A 10 26.04 28.01 1.37
C GLN A 10 25.86 27.28 0.04
N MET A 11 26.68 26.25 -0.15
CA MET A 11 26.53 25.21 -1.14
C MET A 11 25.12 24.60 -0.93
N GLN A 12 24.14 25.02 -1.73
CA GLN A 12 22.89 24.30 -1.87
C GLN A 12 23.25 22.98 -2.53
N GLU A 13 23.40 21.92 -1.73
CA GLU A 13 23.38 20.56 -2.24
C GLU A 13 22.05 20.38 -2.97
N GLU A 14 22.10 20.32 -4.30
CA GLU A 14 20.97 19.91 -5.12
C GLU A 14 20.55 18.51 -4.63
N ILE A 15 19.42 18.44 -3.92
CA ILE A 15 18.83 17.18 -3.48
C ILE A 15 18.39 16.41 -4.74
N HIS A 16 19.31 15.61 -5.27
CA HIS A 16 19.07 14.58 -6.27
C HIS A 16 18.41 13.36 -5.61
N ILE A 17 17.69 12.51 -6.35
CA ILE A 17 16.26 12.66 -6.62
C ILE A 17 15.55 11.85 -5.53
N ALA A 18 14.48 12.38 -4.94
CA ALA A 18 13.54 11.54 -4.22
C ALA A 18 12.58 10.92 -5.22
N PHE A 19 12.48 9.60 -5.20
CA PHE A 19 11.71 8.76 -6.12
C PHE A 19 10.30 9.29 -6.43
N THR A 20 9.77 8.91 -7.59
CA THR A 20 8.35 9.11 -7.92
C THR A 20 7.54 7.87 -7.56
N PHE A 21 6.25 8.04 -7.29
CA PHE A 21 5.35 6.90 -7.24
C PHE A 21 5.08 6.36 -8.65
N GLY A 22 4.89 5.04 -8.75
CA GLY A 22 4.17 4.47 -9.89
C GLY A 22 2.69 4.87 -9.86
N GLU A 23 1.95 4.47 -10.90
CA GLU A 23 0.55 4.87 -11.07
C GLU A 23 -0.32 4.30 -9.96
N THR A 24 -0.06 3.06 -9.54
CA THR A 24 -0.84 2.39 -8.49
C THR A 24 0.06 1.75 -7.43
N LEU A 25 -0.17 2.14 -6.17
CA LEU A 25 0.41 1.51 -4.99
C LEU A 25 -0.66 0.67 -4.29
N ALA A 26 -0.34 -0.57 -3.92
CA ALA A 26 -1.23 -1.44 -3.17
C ALA A 26 -0.57 -1.96 -1.89
N ALA A 27 -1.28 -1.88 -0.77
CA ALA A 27 -0.91 -2.56 0.47
C ALA A 27 -1.49 -3.98 0.47
N ASN A 28 -0.70 -4.93 0.95
CA ASN A 28 -1.06 -6.35 1.04
C ASN A 28 -1.62 -6.94 -0.28
N PRO A 29 -0.91 -6.81 -1.41
CA PRO A 29 -1.39 -7.25 -2.73
C PRO A 29 -1.67 -8.76 -2.82
N HIS A 30 -1.21 -9.53 -1.83
CA HIS A 30 -1.35 -10.98 -1.72
C HIS A 30 -2.62 -11.43 -1.00
N LEU A 31 -3.51 -10.51 -0.61
CA LEU A 31 -4.78 -10.85 0.02
C LEU A 31 -5.90 -10.73 -1.02
N ALA A 32 -6.49 -11.84 -1.47
CA ALA A 32 -7.47 -11.82 -2.57
C ALA A 32 -8.74 -11.07 -2.25
N ASP A 33 -9.22 -11.22 -1.02
CA ASP A 33 -10.46 -10.60 -0.54
C ASP A 33 -10.18 -9.28 0.17
N TYR A 34 -9.06 -8.61 -0.10
CA TYR A 34 -8.72 -7.34 0.50
C TYR A 34 -8.06 -6.46 -0.54
N PHE A 35 -8.44 -5.19 -0.57
CA PHE A 35 -7.71 -4.20 -1.34
C PHE A 35 -7.55 -2.94 -0.53
N HIS A 36 -6.38 -2.34 -0.67
CA HIS A 36 -6.04 -1.08 -0.05
C HIS A 36 -5.04 -0.39 -0.96
N ARG A 37 -5.51 0.57 -1.75
CA ARG A 37 -4.75 1.09 -2.89
C ARG A 37 -4.78 2.60 -2.96
N LEU A 38 -3.69 3.16 -3.47
CA LEU A 38 -3.52 4.57 -3.81
C LEU A 38 -3.19 4.63 -5.30
N HIS A 39 -3.94 5.41 -6.04
CA HIS A 39 -3.76 5.62 -7.47
C HIS A 39 -3.39 7.08 -7.72
N PHE A 40 -2.21 7.31 -8.28
CA PHE A 40 -1.63 8.62 -8.53
C PHE A 40 -1.68 8.94 -10.02
N SER A 41 -2.40 10.00 -10.38
CA SER A 41 -2.42 10.48 -11.76
C SER A 41 -1.21 11.37 -12.05
N PRO A 42 -0.71 11.37 -13.30
CA PRO A 42 0.24 12.37 -13.79
C PRO A 42 -0.27 13.82 -13.68
N SER A 43 -1.59 14.02 -13.58
CA SER A 43 -2.21 15.33 -13.40
C SER A 43 -2.13 15.89 -11.97
N GLY A 44 -1.57 15.13 -11.02
CA GLY A 44 -1.48 15.50 -9.61
C GLY A 44 -2.72 15.13 -8.78
N SER A 45 -3.65 14.36 -9.33
CA SER A 45 -4.78 13.82 -8.57
C SER A 45 -4.44 12.48 -7.91
N VAL A 46 -5.09 12.19 -6.78
CA VAL A 46 -5.01 10.89 -6.11
C VAL A 46 -6.41 10.31 -5.90
N GLU A 47 -6.55 9.00 -6.11
CA GLU A 47 -7.68 8.20 -5.62
C GLU A 47 -7.17 7.17 -4.62
N MET A 48 -7.73 7.15 -3.42
CA MET A 48 -7.39 6.21 -2.35
C MET A 48 -8.62 5.38 -2.06
N ALA A 49 -8.50 4.06 -2.06
CA ALA A 49 -9.63 3.18 -1.85
C ALA A 49 -9.24 1.97 -1.00
N ASP A 50 -10.13 1.61 -0.07
CA ASP A 50 -10.01 0.38 0.69
C ASP A 50 -11.33 -0.40 0.70
N GLY A 51 -11.19 -1.71 0.87
CA GLY A 51 -12.30 -2.62 0.92
C GLY A 51 -11.88 -4.06 1.11
N ALA A 52 -12.88 -4.92 1.29
CA ALA A 52 -12.66 -6.33 1.50
C ALA A 52 -13.87 -7.17 1.10
N GLY A 53 -13.61 -8.39 0.64
CA GLY A 53 -14.57 -9.26 0.00
C GLY A 53 -15.29 -8.54 -1.15
N LEU A 54 -16.61 -8.46 -1.05
CA LEU A 54 -17.46 -7.80 -2.04
C LEU A 54 -17.81 -6.34 -1.69
N SER A 55 -17.16 -5.76 -0.68
CA SER A 55 -17.50 -4.42 -0.15
C SER A 55 -16.37 -3.43 -0.38
N ILE A 56 -16.72 -2.28 -0.98
CA ILE A 56 -15.88 -1.08 -0.99
C ILE A 56 -16.26 -0.27 0.24
N LEU A 57 -15.29 0.00 1.10
CA LEU A 57 -15.55 0.63 2.40
C LEU A 57 -15.30 2.13 2.32
N SER A 58 -14.25 2.54 1.62
CA SER A 58 -13.90 3.94 1.46
C SER A 58 -13.39 4.22 0.05
N ILE A 59 -13.79 5.37 -0.49
CA ILE A 59 -13.17 5.96 -1.68
C ILE A 59 -12.91 7.42 -1.33
N VAL A 60 -11.66 7.86 -1.45
CA VAL A 60 -11.25 9.25 -1.27
C VAL A 60 -10.59 9.74 -2.53
N ARG A 61 -10.98 10.94 -2.99
CA ARG A 61 -10.34 11.61 -4.12
C ARG A 61 -9.81 12.96 -3.69
N GLY A 62 -8.71 13.39 -4.31
CA GLY A 62 -8.18 14.73 -4.11
C GLY A 62 -6.92 14.94 -4.93
N LYS A 63 -5.98 15.69 -4.37
CA LYS A 63 -4.70 15.99 -4.98
C LYS A 63 -3.56 15.62 -4.04
N TYR A 64 -2.37 15.51 -4.62
CA TYR A 64 -1.15 15.28 -3.87
C TYR A 64 -0.03 16.22 -4.32
N ALA A 65 0.92 16.45 -3.42
CA ALA A 65 2.19 17.12 -3.69
C ALA A 65 3.31 16.32 -3.02
N LEU A 66 4.43 16.17 -3.72
CA LEU A 66 5.60 15.46 -3.23
C LEU A 66 6.70 16.47 -2.89
N HIS A 67 7.24 16.38 -1.69
CA HIS A 67 8.38 17.17 -1.25
C HIS A 67 9.53 16.23 -0.89
N PRO A 68 10.60 16.19 -1.69
CA PRO A 68 11.83 15.45 -1.37
C PRO A 68 12.37 15.82 0.02
N ILE A 69 12.71 14.80 0.81
CA ILE A 69 13.48 14.96 2.06
C ILE A 69 14.92 14.53 1.81
N ASP A 70 15.09 13.33 1.25
CA ASP A 70 16.38 12.76 0.85
C ASP A 70 16.19 11.78 -0.32
N GLN A 71 17.21 11.03 -0.70
CA GLN A 71 17.18 10.09 -1.84
C GLN A 71 16.13 8.97 -1.70
N HIS A 72 15.78 8.59 -0.48
CA HIS A 72 14.89 7.47 -0.18
C HIS A 72 13.63 7.90 0.57
N THR A 73 13.43 9.20 0.78
CA THR A 73 12.34 9.72 1.60
C THR A 73 11.68 10.92 0.95
N ILE A 74 10.34 10.90 0.92
CA ILE A 74 9.51 12.03 0.53
C ILE A 74 8.46 12.35 1.61
N GLN A 75 8.09 13.61 1.69
CA GLN A 75 6.85 14.04 2.35
C GLN A 75 5.76 14.14 1.28
N VAL A 76 4.71 13.33 1.42
CA VAL A 76 3.52 13.41 0.59
C VAL A 76 2.50 14.26 1.31
N THR A 77 2.00 15.31 0.66
CA THR A 77 0.89 16.12 1.17
C THR A 77 -0.34 15.87 0.33
N PHE A 78 -1.41 15.43 0.98
CA PHE A 78 -2.73 15.21 0.40
C PHE A 78 -3.65 16.38 0.74
N TYR A 79 -4.35 16.92 -0.26
CA TYR A 79 -5.22 18.09 -0.11
C TYR A 79 -6.40 18.03 -1.08
N ASP A 80 -7.36 18.95 -0.92
CA ASP A 80 -8.65 18.91 -1.61
C ASP A 80 -9.35 17.54 -1.50
N LEU A 81 -9.22 16.89 -0.33
CA LEU A 81 -9.67 15.52 -0.10
C LEU A 81 -11.20 15.45 0.09
N ARG A 82 -11.84 14.52 -0.63
CA ARG A 82 -13.28 14.28 -0.60
C ARG A 82 -13.53 12.78 -0.46
N GLU A 83 -14.26 12.41 0.58
CA GLU A 83 -14.81 11.06 0.70
C GLU A 83 -16.02 10.94 -0.22
N MET A 84 -16.01 9.91 -1.07
CA MET A 84 -17.02 9.63 -2.07
C MET A 84 -17.87 8.43 -1.63
N HIS A 85 -19.16 8.44 -2.00
CA HIS A 85 -20.02 7.30 -1.75
C HIS A 85 -19.55 6.09 -2.60
N PRO A 86 -19.25 4.93 -2.00
CA PRO A 86 -18.56 3.83 -2.67
C PRO A 86 -19.33 3.23 -3.86
N TYR A 87 -20.66 3.36 -3.86
CA TYR A 87 -21.56 2.87 -4.91
C TYR A 87 -22.23 3.98 -5.72
N ASN A 88 -21.84 5.24 -5.48
CA ASN A 88 -22.34 6.39 -6.24
C ASN A 88 -21.25 7.45 -6.32
N ASN A 89 -20.37 7.30 -7.31
CA ASN A 89 -19.15 8.10 -7.46
C ASN A 89 -19.40 9.60 -7.70
N ASN A 90 -20.65 10.03 -7.88
CA ASN A 90 -21.04 11.43 -8.02
C ASN A 90 -21.46 12.07 -6.69
N ASN A 91 -21.70 11.26 -5.66
CA ASN A 91 -22.13 11.73 -4.35
C ASN A 91 -20.93 11.84 -3.41
N GLN A 92 -20.58 13.07 -3.06
CA GLN A 92 -19.65 13.36 -1.98
C GLN A 92 -20.34 13.09 -0.63
N VAL A 93 -19.64 12.38 0.27
CA VAL A 93 -20.08 12.14 1.65
C VAL A 93 -19.66 13.31 2.53
N ARG A 94 -18.37 13.67 2.50
CA ARG A 94 -17.80 14.79 3.25
C ARG A 94 -16.46 15.24 2.66
N GLU A 95 -16.05 16.45 3.04
CA GLU A 95 -14.67 16.91 2.86
C GLU A 95 -13.80 16.37 4.00
N LEU A 96 -12.52 16.13 3.70
CA LEU A 96 -11.53 15.67 4.66
C LEU A 96 -10.42 16.72 4.78
N GLU A 97 -9.93 16.91 6.00
CA GLU A 97 -8.80 17.81 6.24
C GLU A 97 -7.56 17.37 5.45
N PRO A 98 -6.73 18.32 4.96
CA PRO A 98 -5.42 18.00 4.41
C PRO A 98 -4.57 17.19 5.39
N SER A 99 -3.65 16.41 4.86
CA SER A 99 -2.74 15.61 5.68
C SER A 99 -1.42 15.38 4.97
N SER A 100 -0.36 15.27 5.75
CA SER A 100 0.96 14.98 5.23
C SER A 100 1.51 13.71 5.87
N VAL A 101 2.06 12.82 5.05
CA VAL A 101 2.69 11.56 5.49
C VAL A 101 4.10 11.45 4.93
N LYS A 102 5.03 11.00 5.77
CA LYS A 102 6.39 10.65 5.34
C LYS A 102 6.36 9.26 4.72
N VAL A 103 6.99 9.14 3.55
CA VAL A 103 7.09 7.88 2.81
C VAL A 103 8.55 7.58 2.53
N THR A 104 8.98 6.38 2.90
CA THR A 104 10.34 5.88 2.66
C THR A 104 10.30 4.78 1.62
N ARG A 105 11.10 4.87 0.55
CA ARG A 105 11.29 3.79 -0.43
C ARG A 105 12.42 2.88 0.04
N GLU A 106 12.10 1.62 0.26
CA GLU A 106 13.06 0.59 0.62
C GLU A 106 13.28 -0.34 -0.59
N GLU A 107 14.51 -0.38 -1.11
CA GLU A 107 14.89 -1.36 -2.13
C GLU A 107 15.08 -2.74 -1.51
N GLY A 108 14.68 -3.78 -2.23
CA GLY A 108 14.83 -5.17 -1.82
C GLY A 108 13.89 -6.08 -2.58
N THR A 109 14.19 -7.38 -2.58
CA THR A 109 13.29 -8.36 -3.20
C THR A 109 12.22 -8.77 -2.19
N PHE A 110 10.97 -8.43 -2.50
CA PHE A 110 9.80 -8.78 -1.69
C PHE A 110 8.95 -9.77 -2.45
N ALA A 111 8.90 -11.00 -1.95
CA ALA A 111 8.16 -12.09 -2.55
C ALA A 111 6.88 -12.39 -1.77
N PHE A 112 5.78 -12.57 -2.49
CA PHE A 112 4.50 -12.99 -1.92
C PHE A 112 3.95 -14.17 -2.68
N ARG A 113 3.23 -15.06 -1.99
CA ARG A 113 2.42 -16.05 -2.68
C ARG A 113 1.26 -15.33 -3.39
N ARG A 114 1.04 -15.62 -4.68
CA ARG A 114 -0.16 -15.16 -5.37
C ARG A 114 -1.36 -15.97 -4.87
N VAL A 115 -2.49 -15.31 -4.62
CA VAL A 115 -3.67 -16.05 -4.15
C VAL A 115 -4.20 -16.93 -5.26
N TRP A 116 -4.27 -18.23 -4.99
CA TRP A 116 -4.89 -19.20 -5.88
C TRP A 116 -5.92 -20.01 -5.10
N TRP A 117 -7.20 -19.64 -5.21
CA TRP A 117 -8.31 -20.32 -4.52
C TRP A 117 -8.69 -21.66 -5.15
N GLU A 118 -8.15 -22.01 -6.32
CA GLU A 118 -8.61 -23.13 -7.16
C GLU A 118 -7.80 -24.42 -7.01
N ARG A 119 -6.70 -24.45 -6.24
CA ARG A 119 -5.73 -25.55 -6.28
C ARG A 119 -5.28 -25.99 -4.89
N ARG A 120 -6.21 -26.59 -4.13
CA ARG A 120 -5.91 -27.19 -2.81
C ARG A 120 -5.12 -28.49 -2.89
N ASP A 121 -5.09 -29.14 -4.05
CA ASP A 121 -4.47 -30.45 -4.27
C ASP A 121 -3.18 -30.37 -5.10
N GLU A 122 -2.64 -29.17 -5.32
CA GLU A 122 -1.40 -28.99 -6.07
C GLU A 122 -0.18 -28.87 -5.18
N ASP A 123 0.96 -29.32 -5.70
CA ASP A 123 2.26 -29.18 -5.08
C ASP A 123 2.57 -27.69 -4.82
N GLU A 124 2.77 -27.33 -3.54
CA GLU A 124 3.06 -25.96 -3.12
C GLU A 124 4.31 -25.39 -3.79
N SER A 125 5.25 -26.27 -4.20
CA SER A 125 6.45 -25.88 -4.92
C SER A 125 6.15 -25.16 -6.24
N GLN A 126 5.00 -25.45 -6.86
CA GLN A 126 4.56 -24.89 -8.14
C GLN A 126 3.72 -23.62 -7.99
N TRP A 127 3.49 -23.15 -6.76
CA TRP A 127 2.65 -21.99 -6.55
C TRP A 127 3.31 -20.71 -7.09
N PRO A 128 2.61 -19.93 -7.91
CA PRO A 128 3.14 -18.70 -8.46
C PRO A 128 3.30 -17.66 -7.35
N CYS A 129 4.37 -16.89 -7.48
CA CYS A 129 4.71 -15.82 -6.57
C CYS A 129 4.69 -14.47 -7.29
N MET A 130 4.47 -13.42 -6.52
CA MET A 130 4.57 -12.03 -6.93
C MET A 130 5.86 -11.46 -6.40
N LEU A 131 6.61 -10.77 -7.23
CA LEU A 131 7.90 -10.18 -6.88
C LEU A 131 7.87 -8.68 -7.07
N TYR A 132 8.42 -7.99 -6.09
CA TYR A 132 8.62 -6.55 -6.12
C TYR A 132 10.07 -6.24 -5.73
N TRP A 133 10.63 -5.20 -6.35
CA TRP A 133 12.02 -4.76 -6.15
C TRP A 133 12.16 -3.62 -5.14
N ALA A 134 11.03 -3.02 -4.77
CA ALA A 134 10.96 -1.99 -3.76
C ALA A 134 9.60 -2.04 -3.05
N ARG A 135 9.57 -1.47 -1.85
CA ARG A 135 8.33 -1.14 -1.14
C ARG A 135 8.35 0.31 -0.66
N TYR A 136 7.18 0.86 -0.45
CA TYR A 136 6.97 2.22 0.03
C TYR A 136 6.38 2.13 1.44
N VAL A 137 7.15 2.58 2.43
CA VAL A 137 6.79 2.56 3.84
C VAL A 137 6.18 3.90 4.22
N PHE A 138 4.90 3.88 4.54
CA PHE A 138 4.16 5.04 5.02
C PHE A 138 4.21 5.05 6.55
N ASP A 139 4.68 6.16 7.14
CA ASP A 139 4.70 6.30 8.60
C ASP A 139 3.29 6.27 9.22
N LEU A 140 2.28 6.64 8.42
CA LEU A 140 0.86 6.56 8.75
C LEU A 140 0.07 6.15 7.52
N ASP A 141 -0.88 5.22 7.65
CA ASP A 141 -1.79 4.88 6.55
C ASP A 141 -2.64 6.12 6.15
N PRO A 142 -2.60 6.56 4.87
CA PRO A 142 -3.40 7.70 4.42
C PRO A 142 -4.91 7.56 4.67
N LEU A 143 -5.40 6.32 4.77
CA LEU A 143 -6.80 5.98 5.02
C LEU A 143 -7.13 5.69 6.50
N ASP A 144 -6.16 5.80 7.43
CA ASP A 144 -6.35 5.45 8.84
C ASP A 144 -7.52 6.20 9.51
N ARG A 145 -7.73 7.47 9.15
CA ARG A 145 -8.87 8.27 9.65
C ARG A 145 -10.25 7.72 9.28
N LEU A 146 -10.31 6.82 8.30
CA LEU A 146 -11.51 6.13 7.83
C LEU A 146 -11.60 4.69 8.37
N ALA A 147 -10.71 4.27 9.28
CA ALA A 147 -10.74 2.93 9.87
C ALA A 147 -12.08 2.59 10.53
N SER A 148 -12.87 3.59 10.98
CA SER A 148 -14.23 3.37 11.49
C SER A 148 -15.16 2.73 10.45
N ASN A 149 -14.97 3.01 9.16
CA ASN A 149 -15.75 2.42 8.07
C ASN A 149 -15.55 0.89 8.00
N ARG A 150 -14.40 0.39 8.47
CA ARG A 150 -14.08 -1.05 8.50
C ARG A 150 -14.84 -1.81 9.57
N GLN A 151 -15.28 -1.17 10.66
CA GLN A 151 -15.96 -1.83 11.80
C GLN A 151 -17.31 -2.49 11.41
N GLY A 152 -17.95 -1.98 10.36
CA GLY A 152 -19.18 -2.56 9.80
C GLY A 152 -18.95 -3.82 8.96
N SER A 153 -17.73 -4.04 8.47
CA SER A 153 -17.41 -5.11 7.53
C SER A 153 -17.31 -6.47 8.23
N ALA A 154 -18.06 -7.46 7.72
CA ALA A 154 -17.96 -8.85 8.22
C ALA A 154 -16.54 -9.41 8.06
N TYR A 155 -15.83 -9.03 7.00
CA TYR A 155 -14.44 -9.42 6.75
C TYR A 155 -13.52 -9.00 7.90
N HIS A 156 -13.55 -7.71 8.25
CA HIS A 156 -12.68 -7.14 9.29
C HIS A 156 -13.01 -7.63 10.71
N ARG A 157 -14.19 -8.24 10.92
CA ARG A 157 -14.55 -8.86 12.21
C ARG A 157 -13.91 -10.24 12.41
N ILE A 158 -13.58 -10.92 11.31
CA ILE A 158 -13.11 -12.32 11.33
C ILE A 158 -11.60 -12.37 11.06
N MET A 159 -11.09 -11.47 10.22
CA MET A 159 -9.69 -11.41 9.81
C MET A 159 -8.84 -10.57 10.79
N VAL A 160 -7.53 -10.86 10.85
CA VAL A 160 -6.57 -9.91 11.42
C VAL A 160 -6.45 -8.76 10.43
N GLU A 161 -6.50 -7.53 10.94
CA GLU A 161 -6.27 -6.36 10.11
C GLU A 161 -4.80 -6.38 9.63
N PRO A 162 -4.58 -6.42 8.31
CA PRO A 162 -3.23 -6.52 7.78
C PRO A 162 -2.48 -5.18 7.98
N ASP A 163 -1.15 -5.24 8.01
CA ASP A 163 -0.34 -4.03 8.16
C ASP A 163 -0.43 -3.19 6.87
N THR A 164 -1.06 -2.01 6.94
CA THR A 164 -1.24 -1.11 5.81
C THR A 164 -0.13 -0.08 5.64
N ARG A 165 0.99 -0.23 6.36
CA ARG A 165 2.16 0.67 6.24
C ARG A 165 2.99 0.39 5.00
N TYR A 166 2.96 -0.83 4.47
CA TYR A 166 3.80 -1.24 3.33
C TYR A 166 3.00 -1.29 2.04
N TYR A 167 3.40 -0.48 1.07
CA TYR A 167 2.80 -0.44 -0.25
C TYR A 167 3.78 -0.93 -1.32
N TYR A 168 3.23 -1.55 -2.36
CA TYR A 168 3.98 -2.09 -3.48
C TYR A 168 3.44 -1.47 -4.77
N CYS A 169 4.34 -0.98 -5.62
CA CYS A 169 3.98 -0.44 -6.93
C CYS A 169 3.53 -1.58 -7.84
N GLN A 170 2.30 -1.49 -8.35
CA GLN A 170 1.74 -2.52 -9.23
C GLN A 170 2.42 -2.54 -10.60
N ASP A 171 3.00 -1.43 -11.03
CA ASP A 171 3.76 -1.34 -12.29
C ASP A 171 5.14 -2.00 -12.16
N ASP A 172 5.64 -2.18 -10.93
CA ASP A 172 6.92 -2.86 -10.64
C ASP A 172 6.76 -4.39 -10.51
N LEU A 173 5.53 -4.90 -10.62
CA LEU A 173 5.27 -6.33 -10.52
C LEU A 173 6.00 -7.05 -11.67
N ASP A 174 6.92 -7.95 -11.31
CA ASP A 174 7.60 -8.76 -12.32
C ASP A 174 6.58 -9.62 -13.08
N ALA A 175 6.58 -9.48 -14.41
CA ALA A 175 5.71 -10.24 -15.29
C ALA A 175 6.13 -11.71 -15.35
N GLU A 176 7.39 -12.03 -15.01
CA GLU A 176 7.86 -13.40 -14.88
C GLU A 176 7.30 -14.02 -13.60
N THR A 177 6.46 -15.04 -13.80
CA THR A 177 5.85 -15.76 -12.68
C THR A 177 6.83 -16.81 -12.17
N LEU A 178 7.62 -16.45 -11.15
CA LEU A 178 8.42 -17.44 -10.41
C LEU A 178 7.52 -18.30 -9.51
N THR A 179 7.86 -19.57 -9.39
CA THR A 179 7.22 -20.50 -8.45
C THR A 179 7.90 -20.45 -7.08
N LEU A 180 7.26 -21.03 -6.06
CA LEU A 180 7.87 -21.17 -4.74
C LEU A 180 9.18 -21.98 -4.77
N ALA A 181 9.27 -23.00 -5.63
CA ALA A 181 10.50 -23.75 -5.85
C ALA A 181 11.62 -22.83 -6.35
N ASP A 182 11.33 -22.00 -7.35
CA ASP A 182 12.32 -21.05 -7.90
C ASP A 182 12.81 -20.06 -6.83
N LEU A 183 11.90 -19.56 -5.98
CA LEU A 183 12.28 -18.68 -4.87
C LEU A 183 13.18 -19.37 -3.85
N ASN A 184 12.89 -20.63 -3.52
CA ASN A 184 13.72 -21.42 -2.60
C ASN A 184 15.12 -21.66 -3.18
N ASP A 185 15.21 -21.98 -4.48
CA ASP A 185 16.49 -22.17 -5.17
C ASP A 185 17.32 -20.88 -5.24
N LEU A 186 16.65 -19.73 -5.35
CA LEU A 186 17.26 -18.39 -5.31
C LEU A 186 17.54 -17.89 -3.89
N GLY A 187 17.07 -18.58 -2.85
CA GLY A 187 17.20 -18.15 -1.46
C GLY A 187 16.39 -16.89 -1.11
N ILE A 188 15.31 -16.61 -1.85
CA ILE A 188 14.42 -15.46 -1.64
C ILE A 188 13.29 -15.89 -0.69
N PRO A 189 13.21 -15.33 0.54
CA PRO A 189 12.14 -15.69 1.47
C PRO A 189 10.81 -15.04 1.09
N LEU A 190 9.72 -15.76 1.31
CA LEU A 190 8.37 -15.18 1.29
C LEU A 190 8.20 -14.19 2.45
N GLN A 191 7.48 -13.10 2.19
CA GLN A 191 7.00 -12.22 3.23
C GLN A 191 5.95 -12.94 4.09
N PRO A 192 5.89 -12.67 5.40
CA PRO A 192 4.92 -13.30 6.29
C PRO A 192 3.50 -12.90 5.90
N ASP A 193 2.60 -13.89 5.83
CA ASP A 193 1.17 -13.63 5.64
C ASP A 193 0.59 -12.93 6.88
N ALA A 194 -0.28 -11.94 6.65
CA ALA A 194 -1.20 -11.44 7.67
C ALA A 194 -2.24 -12.53 7.97
N SER A 195 -1.85 -13.57 8.71
CA SER A 195 -2.68 -14.74 8.95
C SER A 195 -3.88 -14.46 9.86
N VAL A 196 -4.94 -15.26 9.69
CA VAL A 196 -6.17 -15.28 10.49
C VAL A 196 -5.84 -15.34 11.99
N ARG A 197 -6.62 -14.66 12.84
CA ARG A 197 -6.46 -14.74 14.32
C ARG A 197 -6.48 -16.22 14.69
N GLU A 198 -5.35 -16.76 15.15
CA GLU A 198 -5.24 -18.17 15.56
C GLU A 198 -6.26 -18.57 16.66
N ALA A 199 -6.92 -17.58 17.29
CA ALA A 199 -7.99 -17.76 18.26
C ALA A 199 -9.32 -18.34 17.72
N GLN A 200 -9.50 -18.51 16.41
CA GLN A 200 -10.73 -19.09 15.83
C GLN A 200 -10.59 -20.48 15.18
N LYS A 201 -9.49 -21.22 15.43
CA LYS A 201 -9.39 -22.64 15.03
C LYS A 201 -10.51 -23.55 15.59
N ASN A 202 -11.34 -23.06 16.53
CA ASN A 202 -12.46 -23.81 17.13
C ASN A 202 -13.88 -23.25 16.86
N LYS A 203 -14.09 -22.36 15.89
CA LYS A 203 -15.46 -21.97 15.49
C LYS A 203 -15.66 -22.11 13.99
N ILE A 204 -16.00 -23.33 13.58
CA ILE A 204 -16.78 -23.57 12.37
C ILE A 204 -18.07 -22.76 12.52
N VAL A 205 -18.19 -21.64 11.81
CA VAL A 205 -19.49 -20.99 11.61
C VAL A 205 -20.19 -21.76 10.49
N TRP A 206 -21.07 -22.66 10.91
CA TRP A 206 -22.04 -23.31 10.03
C TRP A 206 -23.03 -22.28 9.45
N GLY A 207 -23.31 -22.43 8.16
CA GLY A 207 -24.65 -22.19 7.61
C GLY A 207 -24.80 -21.01 6.65
N TYR A 208 -24.79 -21.32 5.35
CA TYR A 208 -25.78 -20.74 4.45
C TYR A 208 -26.83 -21.84 4.18
N ARG A 209 -28.09 -21.54 4.50
CA ARG A 209 -29.27 -22.20 3.92
C ARG A 209 -29.73 -21.38 2.74
#